data_AF-A0A4P2VP29-F1
#
_entry.id   AF-A0A4P2VP29-F1
#
_cell.length_a   1.000
_cell.length_b   1.000
_cell.length_c   1.000
_cell.angle_alpha   90.00
_cell.angle_beta   90.00
_cell.angle_gamma   90.00
#
_symmetry.space_group_name_H-M   'P 1'
#
loop_
_entity.id
_entity.type
_entity.pdbx_description
1 polymer ?
#
loop_
_entity_poly.entity_id
_entity_poly.type
_entity_poly.pdbx_seq_one_letter_code
_entity_poly.pdbx_strand_id
1 'polypeptide(L)'
;MADDKNNDDFDNESPSSRKRTTNTTTTRRYIRRTPDENNLFSENNNTSANSNDSSDSEGISTYTPSRRIFTRSKDSSNAPSSPNNPSMSSSNSSNSSMGSSAASFSPRPFGMNAPPPNRMGSPQASMNAGGGSTSHPASPAMQQSGSAPHQNRSFQGQNNFSQPLNRNPNMGRRSENPRPVVSGDEKEPEFNSEVPVMNLKELKEKHISDLVHMAKEMGIDGAANLRKQDLVFALLEAQAVRNGVVYSEGVLETLPDGFGFLRAPDYNYLPGPDDIYVSPSQIRRFNLRTGDTVSGQIRPPKDNERYFALLKVESVNGETPDFTGEKILFDNLTTIHPDFRFKLEHDPQVYSTRLIDLFAPIGKGQRALIVAPPKTGKTILLQNIANSIAQNHPEAVLIVLLIDERPEEVTDMERSVRGEVVSSTFDEPAQRHVQVAEMVIEKAKRLVEHKKDVVILLDSITRLARAYNSVVPPSGKILTGGVDANALHKPKRFFGAARNVEEGGSLTIIATALIDTGSRMDEVIFEEFKGTGNMELVLDRRLAERRVFPAIDINKSATRREDLLLGRETLNRLWVLRKVLHPMSPIESMEFLLQRFERCETNDDFLNSMNG
;
A
#
# COMPACT_ATOMS: atom_id res chain seq x y z
N MET A 1 11.71 -30.60 66.92
CA MET A 1 10.68 -31.23 67.79
C MET A 1 9.43 -31.40 66.96
N ALA A 2 8.91 -32.61 66.77
CA ALA A 2 9.53 -33.92 66.97
C ALA A 2 8.81 -34.93 66.05
N ASP A 3 9.54 -35.94 65.61
CA ASP A 3 9.00 -37.04 64.80
C ASP A 3 8.21 -38.03 65.67
N ASP A 4 7.12 -38.58 65.14
CA ASP A 4 6.94 -40.04 64.93
C ASP A 4 5.57 -40.32 64.27
N LYS A 5 5.50 -41.20 63.25
CA LYS A 5 5.20 -42.65 63.29
C LYS A 5 3.79 -42.98 63.85
N ASN A 6 3.06 -44.00 63.40
CA ASN A 6 3.47 -45.23 62.71
C ASN A 6 2.29 -45.93 61.97
N ASN A 7 2.53 -47.11 61.39
CA ASN A 7 1.57 -48.13 60.87
C ASN A 7 0.82 -47.83 59.55
N ASP A 8 0.45 -48.80 58.70
CA ASP A 8 0.90 -50.20 58.49
C ASP A 8 0.43 -50.74 57.10
N ASP A 9 1.27 -51.59 56.48
CA ASP A 9 1.02 -52.80 55.68
C ASP A 9 -0.07 -53.00 54.57
N PHE A 10 0.43 -53.56 53.46
CA PHE A 10 -0.14 -54.54 52.49
C PHE A 10 -1.38 -54.26 51.61
N ASP A 11 -1.08 -53.79 50.39
CA ASP A 11 -1.36 -54.44 49.08
C ASP A 11 -2.66 -55.23 48.82
N ASN A 12 -3.41 -54.77 47.80
CA ASN A 12 -3.66 -55.59 46.61
C ASN A 12 -4.01 -54.74 45.37
N GLU A 13 -3.61 -55.21 44.18
CA GLU A 13 -3.93 -54.59 42.89
C GLU A 13 -5.38 -54.95 42.48
N SER A 14 -6.15 -54.17 41.70
CA SER A 14 -5.76 -53.33 40.56
C SER A 14 -6.68 -52.10 40.41
N PRO A 15 -6.18 -50.90 40.03
CA PRO A 15 -6.99 -49.69 39.96
C PRO A 15 -7.68 -49.47 38.61
N SER A 16 -8.81 -48.75 38.64
CA SER A 16 -9.39 -48.13 37.46
C SER A 16 -9.24 -46.59 37.50
N SER A 17 -8.98 -46.01 36.33
CA SER A 17 -9.10 -44.58 35.99
C SER A 17 -8.00 -43.58 36.39
N ARG A 18 -7.89 -42.54 35.54
CA ARG A 18 -7.38 -41.16 35.75
C ARG A 18 -5.86 -40.87 35.83
N LYS A 19 -5.38 -40.44 34.65
CA LYS A 19 -4.70 -39.15 34.33
C LYS A 19 -3.16 -39.07 34.33
N ARG A 20 -2.71 -38.32 33.30
CA ARG A 20 -1.44 -37.59 33.13
C ARG A 20 -0.14 -38.40 32.97
N THR A 21 0.30 -38.49 31.71
CA THR A 21 1.71 -38.29 31.35
C THR A 21 1.83 -37.38 30.12
N THR A 22 2.99 -36.75 30.02
CA THR A 22 3.50 -35.85 28.98
C THR A 22 3.38 -36.38 27.56
N ASN A 23 2.98 -35.54 26.60
CA ASN A 23 3.17 -35.80 25.17
C ASN A 23 4.41 -35.08 24.63
N THR A 24 5.25 -35.86 23.97
CA THR A 24 6.49 -35.54 23.26
C THR A 24 6.31 -34.51 22.14
N THR A 25 7.17 -33.48 22.11
CA THR A 25 7.33 -32.59 20.95
C THR A 25 8.06 -33.34 19.83
N THR A 26 7.35 -33.73 18.78
CA THR A 26 7.96 -34.40 17.61
C THR A 26 8.51 -33.37 16.62
N THR A 27 9.81 -33.08 16.72
CA THR A 27 10.50 -32.14 15.81
C THR A 27 10.65 -32.73 14.40
N ARG A 28 9.69 -32.47 13.50
CA ARG A 28 9.88 -32.70 12.06
C ARG A 28 10.90 -31.70 11.50
N ARG A 29 12.13 -32.17 11.25
CA ARG A 29 13.13 -31.43 10.48
C ARG A 29 12.65 -31.33 9.02
N TYR A 30 12.42 -30.12 8.52
CA TYR A 30 12.45 -29.90 7.07
C TYR A 30 13.91 -29.84 6.59
N ILE A 31 14.17 -30.49 5.47
CA ILE A 31 15.52 -30.61 4.89
C ILE A 31 15.80 -29.38 4.05
N ARG A 32 16.88 -28.64 4.37
CA ARG A 32 17.43 -27.64 3.44
C ARG A 32 17.88 -28.34 2.17
N ARG A 33 17.41 -27.88 1.01
CA ARG A 33 18.08 -28.10 -0.28
C ARG A 33 18.69 -26.77 -0.72
N THR A 34 20.00 -26.75 -0.90
CA THR A 34 20.68 -25.79 -1.75
C THR A 34 20.55 -26.24 -3.21
N PRO A 35 20.46 -25.32 -4.17
CA PRO A 35 20.76 -25.63 -5.56
C PRO A 35 22.28 -25.52 -5.76
N ASP A 36 22.94 -26.65 -5.93
CA ASP A 36 24.25 -26.70 -6.58
C ASP A 36 24.00 -26.86 -8.08
N GLU A 37 24.48 -25.93 -8.91
CA GLU A 37 24.62 -26.16 -10.36
C GLU A 37 26.09 -25.95 -10.77
N ASN A 38 26.56 -26.82 -11.68
CA ASN A 38 27.96 -26.94 -12.02
C ASN A 38 28.35 -26.06 -13.21
N ASN A 39 29.60 -25.63 -13.23
CA ASN A 39 30.29 -25.26 -14.47
C ASN A 39 30.14 -26.38 -15.52
N LEU A 40 29.60 -26.05 -16.69
CA LEU A 40 29.89 -26.71 -17.97
C LEU A 40 29.24 -25.94 -19.12
N PHE A 41 30.02 -25.15 -19.86
CA PHE A 41 30.10 -25.27 -21.32
C PHE A 41 31.35 -24.54 -21.86
N SER A 42 31.84 -25.01 -22.99
CA SER A 42 33.15 -24.67 -23.55
C SER A 42 33.10 -23.57 -24.61
N GLU A 43 34.28 -23.07 -24.95
CA GLU A 43 34.57 -22.32 -26.17
C GLU A 43 33.97 -22.98 -27.42
N ASN A 44 33.59 -22.16 -28.41
CA ASN A 44 34.15 -22.33 -29.76
C ASN A 44 34.01 -21.04 -30.60
N ASN A 45 35.03 -20.78 -31.42
CA ASN A 45 34.97 -19.77 -32.46
C ASN A 45 34.17 -20.28 -33.66
N ASN A 46 33.61 -19.36 -34.46
CA ASN A 46 33.81 -19.48 -35.90
C ASN A 46 33.65 -18.14 -36.64
N THR A 47 34.63 -17.85 -37.50
CA THR A 47 34.71 -16.62 -38.31
C THR A 47 34.69 -16.97 -39.79
N SER A 48 33.61 -16.60 -40.48
CA SER A 48 33.52 -16.52 -41.95
C SER A 48 32.33 -15.62 -42.29
N ALA A 49 32.46 -14.36 -42.73
CA ALA A 49 33.31 -13.81 -43.78
C ALA A 49 32.94 -14.32 -45.18
N ASN A 50 32.09 -13.56 -45.87
CA ASN A 50 32.21 -13.31 -47.31
C ASN A 50 31.65 -11.92 -47.64
N SER A 51 32.08 -11.31 -48.75
CA SER A 51 32.03 -9.85 -48.99
C SER A 51 31.29 -9.47 -50.29
N ASN A 52 31.50 -8.21 -50.73
CA ASN A 52 31.08 -7.59 -51.99
C ASN A 52 29.64 -7.00 -51.98
N ASP A 53 29.37 -5.80 -52.51
CA ASP A 53 30.21 -4.75 -53.13
C ASP A 53 29.53 -3.37 -52.82
N SER A 54 30.18 -2.28 -52.39
CA SER A 54 31.31 -1.47 -52.90
C SER A 54 30.85 -0.16 -53.58
N SER A 55 30.92 0.98 -52.86
CA SER A 55 31.16 2.32 -53.44
C SER A 55 31.40 3.37 -52.34
N ASP A 56 32.67 3.71 -52.09
CA ASP A 56 33.28 5.05 -52.19
C ASP A 56 32.39 6.31 -51.97
N SER A 57 32.84 7.38 -51.29
CA SER A 57 34.16 7.70 -50.67
C SER A 57 34.07 8.99 -49.83
N GLU A 58 34.94 9.13 -48.80
CA GLU A 58 35.47 10.38 -48.17
C GLU A 58 34.50 11.53 -47.75
N GLY A 59 34.68 12.22 -46.61
CA GLY A 59 35.64 12.06 -45.52
C GLY A 59 35.58 13.23 -44.50
N ILE A 60 35.93 12.94 -43.23
CA ILE A 60 36.37 13.87 -42.15
C ILE A 60 35.55 15.17 -41.90
N SER A 61 34.88 15.24 -40.73
CA SER A 61 35.01 16.41 -39.84
C SER A 61 34.57 16.13 -38.40
N THR A 62 35.39 16.53 -37.43
CA THR A 62 35.09 16.51 -35.98
C THR A 62 34.44 17.83 -35.54
N TYR A 63 33.46 17.79 -34.64
CA TYR A 63 32.93 19.00 -34.00
C TYR A 63 32.92 18.93 -32.47
N THR A 64 33.64 19.88 -31.85
CA THR A 64 33.63 20.20 -30.42
C THR A 64 32.88 21.53 -30.16
N PRO A 65 32.42 21.80 -28.92
CA PRO A 65 31.34 22.78 -28.70
C PRO A 65 31.79 24.24 -28.78
N SER A 66 30.90 25.09 -29.33
CA SER A 66 31.14 26.53 -29.44
C SER A 66 30.65 27.32 -28.22
N ARG A 67 31.59 28.01 -27.56
CA ARG A 67 31.34 29.04 -26.54
C ARG A 67 31.74 30.40 -27.11
N ARG A 68 30.88 31.43 -27.03
CA ARG A 68 31.27 32.82 -27.37
C ARG A 68 30.82 33.80 -26.29
N ILE A 69 31.51 34.94 -26.26
CA ILE A 69 31.57 35.93 -25.17
C ILE A 69 31.52 37.34 -25.78
N PHE A 70 30.92 38.28 -25.04
CA PHE A 70 30.97 39.75 -25.12
C PHE A 70 31.65 40.47 -26.30
N THR A 71 30.99 41.52 -26.77
CA THR A 71 31.63 42.73 -27.34
C THR A 71 31.24 43.99 -26.53
N ARG A 72 32.07 45.04 -26.68
CA ARG A 72 32.21 46.25 -25.83
C ARG A 72 31.55 47.46 -26.57
N SER A 73 31.12 48.58 -25.97
CA SER A 73 31.98 49.67 -25.43
C SER A 73 31.18 50.93 -25.03
N LYS A 74 31.73 51.73 -24.07
CA LYS A 74 31.68 53.22 -23.97
C LYS A 74 30.31 53.91 -23.70
N ASP A 75 30.20 55.14 -23.15
CA ASP A 75 31.20 56.13 -22.64
C ASP A 75 30.63 57.02 -21.49
N SER A 76 31.54 57.68 -20.73
CA SER A 76 31.46 58.94 -19.92
C SER A 76 30.20 59.50 -19.20
N SER A 77 30.35 59.73 -17.88
CA SER A 77 30.01 60.94 -17.07
C SER A 77 28.62 61.64 -17.08
N ASN A 78 27.96 61.74 -15.91
CA ASN A 78 27.81 63.02 -15.14
C ASN A 78 26.97 62.90 -13.84
N ALA A 79 27.16 63.89 -12.95
CA ALA A 79 26.30 64.32 -11.83
C ALA A 79 26.05 65.86 -12.02
N PRO A 80 25.23 66.61 -11.23
CA PRO A 80 24.69 66.31 -9.90
C PRO A 80 23.22 66.80 -9.66
N SER A 81 22.90 67.04 -8.37
CA SER A 81 21.91 67.98 -7.79
C SER A 81 20.53 67.49 -7.30
N SER A 82 20.23 67.89 -6.05
CA SER A 82 18.90 68.07 -5.43
C SER A 82 18.56 69.59 -5.50
N PRO A 83 17.36 70.14 -5.11
CA PRO A 83 16.58 69.79 -3.91
C PRO A 83 15.03 69.91 -4.00
N ASN A 84 14.29 69.44 -2.96
CA ASN A 84 13.43 70.29 -2.11
C ASN A 84 12.61 69.49 -1.09
N ASN A 85 12.10 70.21 -0.07
CA ASN A 85 11.26 69.76 1.05
C ASN A 85 10.22 70.89 1.31
N PRO A 86 9.09 70.69 2.02
CA PRO A 86 9.11 70.94 3.47
C PRO A 86 8.03 70.26 4.35
N SER A 87 8.31 70.20 5.67
CA SER A 87 7.35 70.18 6.82
C SER A 87 6.37 68.99 6.94
N MET A 88 6.04 68.43 8.12
CA MET A 88 6.36 68.70 9.55
C MET A 88 5.99 67.44 10.38
N SER A 89 6.25 67.26 11.69
CA SER A 89 6.86 68.09 12.75
C SER A 89 7.51 67.24 13.89
N SER A 90 7.78 67.90 15.02
CA SER A 90 8.11 67.51 16.40
C SER A 90 7.32 66.34 17.04
N SER A 91 7.80 65.63 18.09
CA SER A 91 8.92 65.93 19.02
C SER A 91 9.56 64.68 19.70
N ASN A 92 10.88 64.75 19.92
CA ASN A 92 11.67 64.51 21.16
C ASN A 92 11.12 63.59 22.30
N SER A 93 11.96 62.84 23.05
CA SER A 93 13.43 62.73 23.05
C SER A 93 13.99 61.51 23.82
N SER A 94 15.25 61.21 23.49
CA SER A 94 16.34 60.48 24.19
C SER A 94 16.33 60.42 25.74
N ASN A 95 17.16 59.61 26.43
CA ASN A 95 18.54 59.20 26.11
C ASN A 95 19.11 58.06 27.01
N SER A 96 20.23 57.41 26.58
CA SER A 96 21.37 56.85 27.39
C SER A 96 21.15 55.88 28.59
N SER A 97 22.06 54.98 29.02
CA SER A 97 23.28 54.34 28.43
C SER A 97 23.93 53.33 29.42
N MET A 98 24.61 52.29 28.91
CA MET A 98 25.80 51.58 29.48
C MET A 98 25.76 50.82 30.86
N GLY A 99 26.59 49.76 30.95
CA GLY A 99 27.08 49.09 32.17
C GLY A 99 26.50 47.68 32.43
N SER A 100 27.22 46.55 32.27
CA SER A 100 28.25 45.96 33.15
C SER A 100 27.82 45.85 34.63
N SER A 101 27.83 44.69 35.31
CA SER A 101 28.91 43.68 35.37
C SER A 101 28.41 42.27 35.79
N ALA A 102 29.29 41.27 35.82
CA ALA A 102 29.00 39.91 36.28
C ALA A 102 29.49 39.63 37.72
N ALA A 103 28.87 38.68 38.43
CA ALA A 103 29.53 37.78 39.40
C ALA A 103 28.62 36.61 39.86
N SER A 104 29.26 35.46 40.11
CA SER A 104 28.73 34.22 40.67
C SER A 104 28.29 34.29 42.15
N PHE A 105 27.38 33.39 42.59
CA PHE A 105 27.70 32.31 43.56
C PHE A 105 26.51 31.33 43.77
N SER A 106 26.75 30.20 44.45
CA SER A 106 25.79 29.13 44.82
C SER A 106 26.35 28.38 46.06
N PRO A 107 25.78 27.28 46.62
CA PRO A 107 24.43 26.67 46.50
C PRO A 107 23.79 26.15 47.85
N ARG A 108 22.54 25.62 47.80
CA ARG A 108 21.96 24.51 48.67
C ARG A 108 21.75 24.77 50.20
N PRO A 109 21.11 23.85 50.99
CA PRO A 109 19.95 22.94 50.75
C PRO A 109 18.94 22.84 51.96
N PHE A 110 18.11 21.76 52.00
CA PHE A 110 17.14 21.30 53.04
C PHE A 110 15.76 22.02 53.09
N GLY A 111 14.65 21.39 53.50
CA GLY A 111 14.41 20.01 54.00
C GLY A 111 12.92 19.57 53.95
N MET A 112 12.60 18.35 54.41
CA MET A 112 11.28 17.67 54.22
C MET A 112 10.33 17.78 55.44
N ASN A 113 9.00 17.80 55.26
CA ASN A 113 8.05 16.75 55.75
C ASN A 113 6.53 17.09 55.76
N ALA A 114 5.74 16.14 55.22
CA ALA A 114 4.46 15.53 55.65
C ALA A 114 3.20 16.30 56.22
N PRO A 115 1.96 15.76 56.00
CA PRO A 115 0.64 16.30 56.45
C PRO A 115 0.03 15.45 57.62
N PRO A 116 -1.31 15.36 57.94
CA PRO A 116 -2.54 16.01 57.45
C PRO A 116 -3.30 16.81 58.57
N PRO A 117 -4.57 16.60 59.07
CA PRO A 117 -5.55 15.48 59.00
C PRO A 117 -6.95 15.84 58.39
N ASN A 118 -7.95 14.95 58.53
CA ASN A 118 -9.37 15.07 58.10
C ASN A 118 -10.34 15.47 59.24
N ARG A 119 -11.54 15.97 58.90
CA ARG A 119 -12.81 15.62 59.62
C ARG A 119 -14.10 15.87 58.81
N MET A 120 -15.18 15.19 59.23
CA MET A 120 -16.53 15.19 58.62
C MET A 120 -17.43 16.32 59.15
N GLY A 121 -18.51 16.68 58.43
CA GLY A 121 -19.62 17.46 59.01
C GLY A 121 -20.68 17.99 58.02
N SER A 122 -21.88 17.38 58.01
CA SER A 122 -23.15 17.87 57.43
C SER A 122 -24.29 17.37 58.36
N PRO A 123 -25.59 17.80 58.28
CA PRO A 123 -26.31 18.47 57.18
C PRO A 123 -27.33 19.56 57.64
N GLN A 124 -28.39 19.82 56.83
CA GLN A 124 -29.58 20.69 57.09
C GLN A 124 -29.29 22.22 57.10
N ALA A 125 -30.18 23.17 56.74
CA ALA A 125 -31.54 23.25 56.14
C ALA A 125 -31.83 24.76 55.84
N SER A 126 -32.84 25.28 55.12
CA SER A 126 -33.94 24.81 54.22
C SER A 126 -34.64 26.04 53.57
N MET A 127 -35.61 25.83 52.65
CA MET A 127 -36.64 26.80 52.16
C MET A 127 -36.18 27.94 51.20
N ASN A 128 -36.99 28.43 50.24
CA ASN A 128 -38.34 28.04 49.79
C ASN A 128 -38.60 28.29 48.27
N ALA A 129 -39.75 27.79 47.77
CA ALA A 129 -40.54 28.06 46.54
C ALA A 129 -40.06 29.10 45.48
N GLY A 130 -40.34 28.94 44.19
CA GLY A 130 -41.17 27.99 43.41
C GLY A 130 -41.26 28.49 41.94
N GLY A 131 -41.98 27.89 40.98
CA GLY A 131 -42.79 26.66 40.96
C GLY A 131 -43.48 26.50 39.59
N GLY A 132 -43.99 25.31 39.30
CA GLY A 132 -44.78 25.00 38.09
C GLY A 132 -43.98 24.52 36.87
N SER A 133 -44.35 23.50 36.09
CA SER A 133 -45.06 22.22 36.32
C SER A 133 -45.50 21.69 34.96
N THR A 134 -44.99 20.54 34.51
CA THR A 134 -45.71 19.67 33.58
C THR A 134 -45.24 18.22 33.73
N SER A 135 -46.19 17.37 34.13
CA SER A 135 -46.18 15.90 34.16
C SER A 135 -46.24 15.31 32.74
N HIS A 136 -46.02 14.03 32.42
CA HIS A 136 -45.61 12.76 33.10
C HIS A 136 -45.35 11.72 31.95
N PRO A 137 -44.97 10.45 32.21
CA PRO A 137 -43.92 9.91 33.07
C PRO A 137 -42.98 8.95 32.29
N ALA A 138 -42.01 8.31 32.96
CA ALA A 138 -41.10 7.32 32.36
C ALA A 138 -41.55 5.85 32.56
N SER A 139 -41.00 4.94 31.77
CA SER A 139 -41.17 3.48 31.90
C SER A 139 -40.33 2.89 33.06
N PRO A 140 -40.82 1.87 33.79
CA PRO A 140 -40.02 1.06 34.72
C PRO A 140 -39.40 -0.19 34.04
N ALA A 141 -38.44 -0.84 34.71
CA ALA A 141 -37.73 -2.04 34.25
C ALA A 141 -38.02 -3.29 35.12
N MET A 142 -37.46 -4.45 34.73
CA MET A 142 -37.10 -5.67 35.50
C MET A 142 -37.76 -5.91 36.88
N GLN A 143 -38.25 -7.10 37.27
CA GLN A 143 -37.98 -8.51 36.89
C GLN A 143 -39.21 -9.38 37.37
N GLN A 144 -39.27 -10.72 37.59
CA GLN A 144 -38.35 -11.88 37.63
C GLN A 144 -39.15 -13.21 37.43
N SER A 145 -38.53 -14.29 36.91
CA SER A 145 -38.97 -15.73 36.98
C SER A 145 -40.36 -16.13 36.41
N GLY A 146 -40.63 -17.35 35.92
CA GLY A 146 -39.76 -18.50 35.57
C GLY A 146 -40.55 -19.85 35.54
N SER A 147 -40.37 -20.70 34.51
CA SER A 147 -40.72 -22.15 34.46
C SER A 147 -40.45 -22.76 33.06
N ALA A 148 -40.35 -24.09 32.96
CA ALA A 148 -40.12 -24.90 31.75
C ALA A 148 -40.91 -26.25 31.87
N PRO A 149 -40.75 -27.32 31.06
CA PRO A 149 -40.02 -27.52 29.79
C PRO A 149 -40.84 -28.28 28.70
N HIS A 150 -40.22 -28.62 27.56
CA HIS A 150 -40.37 -29.83 26.70
C HIS A 150 -39.76 -29.51 25.31
N GLN A 151 -39.24 -30.39 24.45
CA GLN A 151 -38.57 -31.71 24.47
C GLN A 151 -38.59 -32.17 22.99
N ASN A 152 -37.51 -32.77 22.48
CA ASN A 152 -37.46 -33.32 21.11
C ASN A 152 -38.43 -34.49 20.90
N ARG A 153 -38.94 -34.65 19.67
CA ARG A 153 -39.02 -35.99 19.05
C ARG A 153 -38.99 -35.98 17.52
N SER A 154 -38.26 -36.95 16.97
CA SER A 154 -38.25 -37.33 15.56
C SER A 154 -39.43 -38.26 15.23
N PHE A 155 -39.79 -38.36 13.95
CA PHE A 155 -40.67 -39.40 13.44
C PHE A 155 -40.21 -39.91 12.07
N GLN A 156 -40.27 -41.22 11.87
CA GLN A 156 -40.23 -41.89 10.58
C GLN A 156 -41.65 -42.30 10.17
N GLY A 157 -41.90 -42.42 8.87
CA GLY A 157 -43.12 -43.00 8.31
C GLY A 157 -42.87 -43.47 6.88
N GLN A 158 -43.42 -44.63 6.49
CA GLN A 158 -43.24 -45.25 5.18
C GLN A 158 -44.53 -45.19 4.35
N ASN A 159 -44.39 -45.28 3.02
CA ASN A 159 -45.20 -45.96 2.00
C ASN A 159 -46.74 -46.08 2.24
N ASN A 160 -47.61 -45.90 1.22
CA ASN A 160 -47.71 -46.88 0.13
C ASN A 160 -48.63 -46.52 -1.06
N PHE A 161 -48.45 -47.27 -2.15
CA PHE A 161 -49.38 -47.62 -3.25
C PHE A 161 -50.20 -46.58 -4.04
N SER A 162 -49.97 -46.60 -5.36
CA SER A 162 -51.01 -46.87 -6.38
C SER A 162 -50.36 -47.54 -7.61
N GLN A 163 -51.08 -48.41 -8.34
CA GLN A 163 -50.60 -49.10 -9.55
C GLN A 163 -51.70 -49.23 -10.63
N PRO A 164 -51.38 -49.58 -11.90
CA PRO A 164 -52.16 -49.17 -13.07
C PRO A 164 -53.14 -50.22 -13.62
N LEU A 165 -53.92 -49.82 -14.62
CA LEU A 165 -54.65 -50.70 -15.54
C LEU A 165 -54.34 -50.37 -17.02
N ASN A 166 -54.63 -51.33 -17.90
CA ASN A 166 -54.09 -51.44 -19.26
C ASN A 166 -55.15 -52.00 -20.22
N ARG A 167 -55.27 -51.48 -21.45
CA ARG A 167 -55.73 -52.27 -22.62
C ARG A 167 -55.30 -51.71 -23.98
N ASN A 168 -54.95 -52.63 -24.87
CA ASN A 168 -54.56 -52.46 -26.29
C ASN A 168 -55.77 -52.78 -27.20
N PRO A 169 -55.79 -52.53 -28.54
CA PRO A 169 -55.21 -53.51 -29.48
C PRO A 169 -54.72 -53.02 -30.89
N ASN A 170 -53.46 -53.36 -31.21
CA ASN A 170 -53.05 -54.18 -32.37
C ASN A 170 -53.37 -53.77 -33.84
N MET A 171 -52.36 -53.29 -34.60
CA MET A 171 -51.98 -53.56 -36.02
C MET A 171 -50.73 -52.69 -36.37
N GLY A 172 -49.80 -53.01 -37.28
CA GLY A 172 -49.52 -54.26 -38.00
C GLY A 172 -48.46 -54.10 -39.13
N ARG A 173 -47.33 -54.84 -39.03
CA ARG A 173 -46.32 -55.15 -40.09
C ARG A 173 -45.38 -54.06 -40.70
N ARG A 174 -44.09 -54.44 -40.71
CA ARG A 174 -43.10 -54.51 -41.84
C ARG A 174 -41.99 -53.45 -42.04
N SER A 175 -40.77 -54.01 -42.04
CA SER A 175 -39.63 -53.81 -42.95
C SER A 175 -38.71 -52.60 -42.79
N GLU A 176 -37.41 -52.91 -42.81
CA GLU A 176 -36.29 -51.99 -43.03
C GLU A 176 -36.21 -51.55 -44.50
N ASN A 177 -35.68 -50.34 -44.75
CA ASN A 177 -34.70 -50.06 -45.81
C ASN A 177 -34.06 -48.64 -45.59
N PRO A 178 -33.01 -48.23 -46.35
CA PRO A 178 -31.91 -47.46 -45.76
C PRO A 178 -31.96 -45.93 -45.91
N ARG A 179 -30.90 -45.30 -45.40
CA ARG A 179 -30.62 -43.85 -45.37
C ARG A 179 -30.76 -43.16 -46.75
N PRO A 180 -31.23 -41.90 -46.81
CA PRO A 180 -31.02 -41.05 -47.99
C PRO A 180 -29.55 -40.64 -48.11
N VAL A 181 -29.09 -40.50 -49.36
CA VAL A 181 -27.84 -39.79 -49.69
C VAL A 181 -28.20 -38.32 -49.98
N VAL A 182 -27.43 -37.39 -49.43
CA VAL A 182 -27.46 -35.97 -49.81
C VAL A 182 -26.07 -35.61 -50.31
N SER A 183 -26.02 -34.86 -51.41
CA SER A 183 -24.79 -34.52 -52.14
C SER A 183 -24.76 -33.03 -52.47
N GLY A 184 -23.63 -32.38 -52.22
CA GLY A 184 -23.36 -31.02 -52.70
C GLY A 184 -23.06 -30.02 -51.58
N ASP A 185 -21.77 -29.80 -51.32
CA ASP A 185 -21.14 -28.51 -51.08
C ASP A 185 -21.91 -27.42 -50.30
N GLU A 186 -22.14 -27.66 -49.00
CA GLU A 186 -22.09 -26.55 -48.02
C GLU A 186 -20.74 -26.65 -47.29
N LYS A 187 -19.89 -25.63 -47.47
CA LYS A 187 -18.66 -25.50 -46.69
C LYS A 187 -19.03 -25.19 -45.24
N GLU A 188 -18.52 -25.99 -44.30
CA GLU A 188 -18.45 -25.53 -42.90
C GLU A 188 -17.66 -24.21 -42.85
N PRO A 189 -18.09 -23.21 -42.06
CA PRO A 189 -17.37 -21.95 -41.95
C PRO A 189 -16.03 -22.19 -41.27
N GLU A 190 -14.95 -22.14 -42.05
CA GLU A 190 -13.58 -22.25 -41.57
C GLU A 190 -13.33 -21.19 -40.48
N PHE A 191 -13.21 -21.63 -39.23
CA PHE A 191 -12.95 -20.76 -38.08
C PHE A 191 -11.53 -20.21 -38.18
N ASN A 192 -11.39 -19.07 -38.86
CA ASN A 192 -10.12 -18.47 -39.19
C ASN A 192 -9.41 -18.00 -37.90
N SER A 193 -8.40 -18.76 -37.46
CA SER A 193 -7.91 -18.76 -36.07
C SER A 193 -6.87 -17.69 -35.75
N GLU A 194 -6.73 -16.67 -36.61
CA GLU A 194 -5.71 -15.60 -36.50
C GLU A 194 -6.31 -14.21 -36.25
N VAL A 195 -7.56 -14.10 -35.82
CA VAL A 195 -8.16 -12.80 -35.46
C VAL A 195 -7.74 -12.41 -34.03
N PRO A 196 -7.01 -11.30 -33.82
CA PRO A 196 -6.47 -10.97 -32.50
C PRO A 196 -7.57 -10.62 -31.49
N VAL A 197 -7.47 -11.24 -30.31
CA VAL A 197 -8.29 -10.93 -29.14
C VAL A 197 -8.00 -9.49 -28.71
N MET A 198 -9.02 -8.64 -28.69
CA MET A 198 -8.86 -7.20 -28.41
C MET A 198 -9.18 -6.90 -26.95
N ASN A 199 -8.18 -6.37 -26.24
CA ASN A 199 -8.26 -5.99 -24.84
C ASN A 199 -8.55 -4.48 -24.72
N LEU A 200 -9.50 -4.09 -23.85
CA LEU A 200 -9.80 -2.68 -23.58
C LEU A 200 -8.55 -1.90 -23.13
N LYS A 201 -7.65 -2.50 -22.34
CA LYS A 201 -6.46 -1.81 -21.83
C LYS A 201 -5.49 -1.43 -22.96
N GLU A 202 -5.16 -2.38 -23.85
CA GLU A 202 -4.25 -2.16 -24.98
C GLU A 202 -4.75 -1.06 -25.93
N LEU A 203 -6.07 -0.90 -26.08
CA LEU A 203 -6.64 0.22 -26.84
C LEU A 203 -6.46 1.57 -26.15
N LYS A 204 -6.48 1.64 -24.82
CA LYS A 204 -6.21 2.89 -24.09
C LYS A 204 -4.74 3.31 -24.20
N GLU A 205 -3.82 2.35 -24.28
CA GLU A 205 -2.38 2.61 -24.39
C GLU A 205 -1.97 3.12 -25.79
N LYS A 206 -2.62 2.64 -26.87
CA LYS A 206 -2.32 3.06 -28.26
C LYS A 206 -2.49 4.57 -28.52
N HIS A 207 -1.75 5.10 -29.51
CA HIS A 207 -1.85 6.51 -29.88
C HIS A 207 -3.13 6.80 -30.70
N ILE A 208 -3.58 8.05 -30.71
CA ILE A 208 -4.87 8.41 -31.34
C ILE A 208 -4.85 8.25 -32.87
N SER A 209 -3.67 8.37 -33.51
CA SER A 209 -3.49 8.02 -34.93
C SER A 209 -3.87 6.58 -35.23
N ASP A 210 -3.46 5.67 -34.35
CA ASP A 210 -3.52 4.22 -34.55
C ASP A 210 -4.96 3.74 -34.30
N LEU A 211 -5.62 4.32 -33.30
CA LEU A 211 -7.05 4.15 -33.06
C LEU A 211 -7.89 4.64 -34.25
N VAL A 212 -7.56 5.81 -34.84
CA VAL A 212 -8.25 6.31 -36.04
C VAL A 212 -7.93 5.45 -37.28
N HIS A 213 -6.76 4.82 -37.36
CA HIS A 213 -6.42 3.89 -38.43
C HIS A 213 -7.26 2.60 -38.33
N MET A 214 -7.20 1.92 -37.18
CA MET A 214 -7.99 0.72 -36.91
C MET A 214 -9.49 0.99 -37.09
N ALA A 215 -9.98 2.16 -36.69
CA ALA A 215 -11.39 2.50 -36.84
C ALA A 215 -11.81 2.61 -38.31
N LYS A 216 -10.95 3.12 -39.20
CA LYS A 216 -11.20 3.12 -40.65
C LYS A 216 -11.19 1.71 -41.24
N GLU A 217 -10.24 0.87 -40.83
CA GLU A 217 -10.17 -0.55 -41.23
C GLU A 217 -11.39 -1.35 -40.74
N MET A 218 -11.99 -0.92 -39.62
CA MET A 218 -13.22 -1.48 -39.08
C MET A 218 -14.52 -0.84 -39.64
N GLY A 219 -14.41 0.15 -40.53
CA GLY A 219 -15.54 0.79 -41.18
C GLY A 219 -16.34 1.76 -40.30
N ILE A 220 -15.70 2.35 -39.29
CA ILE A 220 -16.31 3.30 -38.35
C ILE A 220 -16.27 4.71 -38.95
N ASP A 221 -17.43 5.16 -39.43
CA ASP A 221 -17.59 6.52 -39.96
C ASP A 221 -17.33 7.60 -38.90
N GLY A 222 -16.79 8.73 -39.32
CA GLY A 222 -16.56 9.89 -38.45
C GLY A 222 -15.47 9.73 -37.39
N ALA A 223 -14.76 8.59 -37.32
CA ALA A 223 -13.78 8.24 -36.28
C ALA A 223 -12.74 9.33 -35.93
N ALA A 224 -12.34 10.17 -36.89
CA ALA A 224 -11.39 11.27 -36.65
C ALA A 224 -11.96 12.45 -35.83
N ASN A 225 -13.29 12.53 -35.66
CA ASN A 225 -13.99 13.56 -34.88
C ASN A 225 -14.41 13.07 -33.48
N LEU A 226 -14.23 11.78 -33.17
CA LEU A 226 -14.54 11.17 -31.88
C LEU A 226 -13.46 11.51 -30.84
N ARG A 227 -13.83 11.60 -29.56
CA ARG A 227 -12.82 11.65 -28.47
C ARG A 227 -12.17 10.27 -28.33
N LYS A 228 -10.98 10.19 -27.72
CA LYS A 228 -10.29 8.90 -27.53
C LYS A 228 -11.18 7.85 -26.84
N GLN A 229 -12.00 8.24 -25.88
CA GLN A 229 -12.98 7.37 -25.21
C GLN A 229 -14.07 6.87 -26.17
N ASP A 230 -14.77 7.77 -26.86
CA ASP A 230 -15.83 7.42 -27.83
C ASP A 230 -15.29 6.54 -28.97
N LEU A 231 -14.05 6.79 -29.40
CA LEU A 231 -13.35 6.04 -30.43
C LEU A 231 -12.96 4.61 -29.97
N VAL A 232 -12.45 4.47 -28.74
CA VAL A 232 -12.19 3.15 -28.13
C VAL A 232 -13.50 2.39 -27.92
N PHE A 233 -14.59 3.06 -27.53
CA PHE A 233 -15.91 2.46 -27.41
C PHE A 233 -16.39 1.91 -28.76
N ALA A 234 -16.38 2.73 -29.82
CA ALA A 234 -16.82 2.33 -31.15
C ALA A 234 -15.97 1.18 -31.75
N LEU A 235 -14.65 1.18 -31.50
CA LEU A 235 -13.75 0.07 -31.86
C LEU A 235 -14.17 -1.24 -31.18
N LEU A 236 -14.45 -1.21 -29.87
CA LEU A 236 -14.86 -2.39 -29.12
C LEU A 236 -16.28 -2.86 -29.48
N GLU A 237 -17.19 -1.95 -29.80
CA GLU A 237 -18.52 -2.29 -30.30
C GLU A 237 -18.44 -2.98 -31.66
N ALA A 238 -17.68 -2.42 -32.62
CA ALA A 238 -17.43 -3.03 -33.92
C ALA A 238 -16.70 -4.38 -33.80
N GLN A 239 -15.78 -4.54 -32.84
CA GLN A 239 -15.11 -5.81 -32.56
C GLN A 239 -16.06 -6.84 -31.95
N ALA A 240 -16.91 -6.44 -31.00
CA ALA A 240 -17.91 -7.31 -30.38
C ALA A 240 -18.95 -7.81 -31.38
N VAL A 241 -19.37 -6.96 -32.33
CA VAL A 241 -20.27 -7.36 -33.43
C VAL A 241 -19.62 -8.33 -34.40
N ARG A 242 -18.31 -8.19 -34.69
CA ARG A 242 -17.58 -9.09 -35.60
C ARG A 242 -17.19 -10.43 -34.96
N ASN A 243 -16.67 -10.41 -33.74
CA ASN A 243 -15.95 -11.54 -33.12
C ASN A 243 -16.59 -12.05 -31.80
N GLY A 244 -17.69 -11.45 -31.36
CA GLY A 244 -18.53 -11.95 -30.25
C GLY A 244 -17.97 -11.80 -28.83
N VAL A 245 -16.66 -11.61 -28.64
CA VAL A 245 -16.01 -11.54 -27.33
C VAL A 245 -15.00 -10.41 -27.24
N VAL A 246 -15.14 -9.57 -26.22
CA VAL A 246 -14.17 -8.54 -25.81
C VAL A 246 -13.72 -8.84 -24.39
N TYR A 247 -12.44 -8.58 -24.07
CA TYR A 247 -11.87 -8.82 -22.74
C TYR A 247 -11.44 -7.53 -22.06
N SER A 248 -11.55 -7.51 -20.74
CA SER A 248 -10.98 -6.47 -19.89
C SER A 248 -10.71 -6.96 -18.47
N GLU A 249 -9.93 -6.17 -17.75
CA GLU A 249 -9.60 -6.30 -16.34
C GLU A 249 -9.92 -5.00 -15.60
N GLY A 250 -10.17 -5.07 -14.30
CA GLY A 250 -10.23 -3.91 -13.41
C GLY A 250 -10.45 -4.31 -11.95
N VAL A 251 -10.32 -3.35 -11.03
CA VAL A 251 -10.45 -3.59 -9.59
C VAL A 251 -11.88 -3.29 -9.15
N LEU A 252 -12.54 -4.28 -8.54
CA LEU A 252 -13.93 -4.16 -8.12
C LEU A 252 -14.11 -3.12 -6.99
N GLU A 253 -15.07 -2.22 -7.15
CA GLU A 253 -15.70 -1.45 -6.06
C GLU A 253 -17.15 -1.90 -5.94
N THR A 254 -17.54 -2.50 -4.79
CA THR A 254 -18.93 -2.85 -4.51
C THR A 254 -19.65 -1.69 -3.83
N LEU A 255 -20.76 -1.22 -4.41
CA LEU A 255 -21.57 -0.13 -3.89
C LEU A 255 -22.64 -0.63 -2.88
N PRO A 256 -23.24 0.25 -2.05
CA PRO A 256 -24.17 -0.16 -0.99
C PRO A 256 -25.39 -0.97 -1.47
N ASP A 257 -25.84 -0.75 -2.70
CA ASP A 257 -26.95 -1.47 -3.33
C ASP A 257 -26.59 -2.91 -3.77
N GLY A 258 -25.32 -3.33 -3.57
CA GLY A 258 -24.85 -4.68 -3.79
C GLY A 258 -24.46 -5.03 -5.23
N PHE A 259 -24.52 -4.07 -6.16
CA PHE A 259 -23.83 -4.14 -7.45
C PHE A 259 -22.46 -3.45 -7.35
N GLY A 260 -21.63 -3.57 -8.38
CA GLY A 260 -20.31 -2.91 -8.39
C GLY A 260 -19.82 -2.53 -9.77
N PHE A 261 -18.64 -1.91 -9.79
CA PHE A 261 -17.92 -1.54 -11.00
C PHE A 261 -16.48 -2.03 -10.91
N LEU A 262 -15.91 -2.52 -12.01
CA LEU A 262 -14.46 -2.68 -12.15
C LEU A 262 -13.89 -1.32 -12.56
N ARG A 263 -13.09 -0.72 -11.67
CA ARG A 263 -12.40 0.56 -11.88
C ARG A 263 -11.05 0.34 -12.56
N ALA A 264 -10.67 1.24 -13.46
CA ALA A 264 -9.39 1.18 -14.16
C ALA A 264 -8.21 1.73 -13.30
N PRO A 265 -7.04 1.06 -13.27
CA PRO A 265 -5.82 1.61 -12.67
C PRO A 265 -5.40 2.93 -13.34
N ASP A 266 -5.49 2.99 -14.67
CA ASP A 266 -5.13 4.15 -15.51
C ASP A 266 -5.96 5.42 -15.21
N TYR A 267 -7.03 5.30 -14.41
CA TYR A 267 -7.86 6.41 -13.93
C TYR A 267 -7.85 6.53 -12.40
N ASN A 268 -6.77 6.05 -11.75
CA ASN A 268 -6.53 6.09 -10.31
C ASN A 268 -7.65 5.45 -9.47
N TYR A 269 -8.34 4.45 -10.02
CA TYR A 269 -9.55 3.82 -9.43
C TYR A 269 -10.73 4.77 -9.19
N LEU A 270 -10.74 5.95 -9.80
CA LEU A 270 -11.88 6.86 -9.78
C LEU A 270 -13.02 6.34 -10.69
N PRO A 271 -14.28 6.77 -10.48
CA PRO A 271 -15.38 6.43 -11.37
C PRO A 271 -15.19 7.00 -12.79
N GLY A 272 -15.01 6.13 -13.77
CA GLY A 272 -14.85 6.43 -15.19
C GLY A 272 -16.09 6.12 -16.05
N PRO A 273 -16.23 6.71 -17.25
CA PRO A 273 -17.28 6.33 -18.20
C PRO A 273 -17.05 4.93 -18.81
N ASP A 274 -15.81 4.45 -18.75
CA ASP A 274 -15.30 3.19 -19.27
C ASP A 274 -15.25 2.06 -18.21
N ASP A 275 -15.81 2.30 -17.02
CA ASP A 275 -15.95 1.29 -15.96
C ASP A 275 -16.91 0.16 -16.36
N ILE A 276 -16.64 -1.04 -15.86
CA ILE A 276 -17.41 -2.25 -16.21
C ILE A 276 -18.36 -2.61 -15.08
N TYR A 277 -19.66 -2.59 -15.35
CA TYR A 277 -20.70 -3.01 -14.42
C TYR A 277 -20.60 -4.51 -14.08
N VAL A 278 -20.67 -4.81 -12.79
CA VAL A 278 -20.72 -6.18 -12.24
C VAL A 278 -22.02 -6.36 -11.46
N SER A 279 -22.79 -7.39 -11.82
CA SER A 279 -24.09 -7.65 -11.20
C SER A 279 -23.97 -8.20 -9.77
N PRO A 280 -24.97 -7.96 -8.89
CA PRO A 280 -25.02 -8.57 -7.56
C PRO A 280 -24.96 -10.10 -7.60
N SER A 281 -25.48 -10.71 -8.67
CA SER A 281 -25.46 -12.16 -8.89
C SER A 281 -24.05 -12.69 -9.14
N GLN A 282 -23.21 -11.97 -9.88
CA GLN A 282 -21.80 -12.33 -10.09
C GLN A 282 -20.98 -12.15 -8.81
N ILE A 283 -21.16 -11.02 -8.13
CA ILE A 283 -20.49 -10.73 -6.84
C ILE A 283 -20.79 -11.84 -5.82
N ARG A 284 -22.05 -12.24 -5.67
CA ARG A 284 -22.46 -13.34 -4.78
C ARG A 284 -21.96 -14.71 -5.26
N ARG A 285 -22.01 -15.00 -6.57
CA ARG A 285 -21.60 -16.31 -7.12
C ARG A 285 -20.12 -16.61 -6.89
N PHE A 286 -19.26 -15.61 -7.01
CA PHE A 286 -17.80 -15.76 -6.89
C PHE A 286 -17.24 -15.19 -5.57
N ASN A 287 -18.11 -14.84 -4.60
CA ASN A 287 -17.73 -14.27 -3.29
C ASN A 287 -16.82 -13.02 -3.39
N LEU A 288 -17.02 -12.21 -4.44
CA LEU A 288 -16.19 -11.04 -4.74
C LEU A 288 -16.39 -9.90 -3.74
N ARG A 289 -15.36 -9.09 -3.54
CA ARG A 289 -15.32 -7.96 -2.61
C ARG A 289 -14.64 -6.76 -3.24
N THR A 290 -14.82 -5.58 -2.65
CA THR A 290 -14.01 -4.41 -3.01
C THR A 290 -12.52 -4.77 -2.95
N GLY A 291 -11.76 -4.32 -3.95
CA GLY A 291 -10.35 -4.62 -4.12
C GLY A 291 -10.04 -5.88 -4.92
N ASP A 292 -11.01 -6.79 -5.18
CA ASP A 292 -10.71 -7.97 -6.00
C ASP A 292 -10.45 -7.52 -7.45
N THR A 293 -9.28 -7.88 -7.99
CA THR A 293 -8.93 -7.60 -9.38
C THR A 293 -9.57 -8.68 -10.24
N VAL A 294 -10.51 -8.30 -11.10
CA VAL A 294 -11.33 -9.24 -11.87
C VAL A 294 -11.04 -9.05 -13.35
N SER A 295 -10.75 -10.14 -14.06
CA SER A 295 -10.66 -10.16 -15.52
C SER A 295 -11.67 -11.11 -16.15
N GLY A 296 -12.07 -10.81 -17.38
CA GLY A 296 -12.93 -11.70 -18.15
C GLY A 296 -13.62 -11.03 -19.33
N GLN A 297 -14.66 -11.69 -19.82
CA GLN A 297 -15.40 -11.29 -21.01
C GLN A 297 -16.40 -10.18 -20.66
N ILE A 298 -16.37 -9.09 -21.42
CA ILE A 298 -17.32 -7.97 -21.32
C ILE A 298 -18.20 -7.89 -22.57
N ARG A 299 -19.36 -7.25 -22.42
CA ARG A 299 -20.26 -6.88 -23.53
C ARG A 299 -20.53 -5.37 -23.52
N PRO A 300 -20.81 -4.74 -24.68
CA PRO A 300 -21.30 -3.37 -24.72
C PRO A 300 -22.64 -3.21 -23.97
N PRO A 301 -23.00 -1.98 -23.56
CA PRO A 301 -24.34 -1.66 -23.08
C PRO A 301 -25.41 -1.93 -24.16
N LYS A 302 -26.62 -2.26 -23.72
CA LYS A 302 -27.84 -2.23 -24.54
C LYS A 302 -28.47 -0.83 -24.51
N ASP A 303 -29.52 -0.61 -25.30
CA ASP A 303 -30.23 0.68 -25.50
C ASP A 303 -30.63 1.45 -24.21
N ASN A 304 -30.74 0.76 -23.06
CA ASN A 304 -31.11 1.33 -21.76
C ASN A 304 -29.96 1.28 -20.71
N GLU A 305 -28.76 0.89 -21.10
CA GLU A 305 -27.56 0.78 -20.26
C GLU A 305 -26.53 1.86 -20.65
N ARG A 306 -25.56 2.17 -19.77
CA ARG A 306 -24.54 3.21 -20.01
C ARG A 306 -23.09 2.75 -19.93
N TYR A 307 -22.87 1.54 -19.44
CA TYR A 307 -21.56 0.99 -19.11
C TYR A 307 -21.41 -0.37 -19.79
N PHE A 308 -20.17 -0.77 -20.09
CA PHE A 308 -19.88 -2.16 -20.40
C PHE A 308 -20.32 -3.05 -19.23
N ALA A 309 -20.81 -4.25 -19.51
CA ALA A 309 -21.21 -5.20 -18.48
C ALA A 309 -20.34 -6.45 -18.54
N LEU A 310 -19.88 -6.92 -17.39
CA LEU A 310 -19.17 -8.19 -17.29
C LEU A 310 -20.13 -9.33 -17.67
N LEU A 311 -19.76 -10.14 -18.66
CA LEU A 311 -20.52 -11.30 -19.11
C LEU A 311 -20.08 -12.55 -18.35
N LYS A 312 -18.77 -12.80 -18.29
CA LYS A 312 -18.15 -13.99 -17.69
C LYS A 312 -16.87 -13.58 -16.95
N VAL A 313 -16.75 -13.96 -15.68
CA VAL A 313 -15.49 -13.89 -14.92
C VAL A 313 -14.58 -15.01 -15.42
N GLU A 314 -13.29 -14.71 -15.66
CA GLU A 314 -12.29 -15.70 -16.05
C GLU A 314 -11.11 -15.79 -15.08
N SER A 315 -10.73 -14.70 -14.40
CA SER A 315 -9.83 -14.76 -13.26
C SER A 315 -10.22 -13.78 -12.15
N VAL A 316 -9.77 -14.08 -10.93
CA VAL A 316 -9.85 -13.22 -9.75
C VAL A 316 -8.47 -13.18 -9.11
N ASN A 317 -7.87 -11.99 -8.99
CA ASN A 317 -6.51 -11.74 -8.50
C ASN A 317 -5.41 -12.56 -9.22
N GLY A 318 -5.63 -12.87 -10.51
CA GLY A 318 -4.74 -13.68 -11.33
C GLY A 318 -4.92 -15.20 -11.21
N GLU A 319 -5.92 -15.66 -10.46
CA GLU A 319 -6.20 -17.08 -10.22
C GLU A 319 -7.60 -17.47 -10.76
N THR A 320 -7.78 -18.76 -11.07
CA THR A 320 -9.06 -19.28 -11.58
C THR A 320 -10.17 -19.14 -10.52
N PRO A 321 -11.39 -18.68 -10.85
CA PRO A 321 -12.38 -18.29 -9.85
C PRO A 321 -12.77 -19.38 -8.86
N ASP A 322 -12.72 -20.66 -9.27
CA ASP A 322 -13.06 -21.81 -8.42
C ASP A 322 -12.16 -21.94 -7.17
N PHE A 323 -10.91 -21.46 -7.21
CA PHE A 323 -10.01 -21.40 -6.05
C PHE A 323 -10.41 -20.34 -5.00
N THR A 324 -11.27 -19.38 -5.37
CA THR A 324 -11.68 -18.26 -4.49
C THR A 324 -12.52 -18.74 -3.28
N GLY A 325 -13.01 -19.98 -3.29
CA GLY A 325 -13.79 -20.57 -2.19
C GLY A 325 -13.00 -20.90 -0.93
N GLU A 326 -11.68 -21.12 -1.01
CA GLU A 326 -10.86 -21.61 0.12
C GLU A 326 -10.04 -20.52 0.84
N LYS A 327 -10.10 -19.25 0.38
CA LYS A 327 -9.25 -18.18 0.93
C LYS A 327 -9.65 -17.72 2.33
N ILE A 328 -8.65 -17.58 3.21
CA ILE A 328 -8.79 -16.98 4.54
C ILE A 328 -8.85 -15.45 4.38
N LEU A 329 -9.79 -14.80 5.07
CA LEU A 329 -9.99 -13.35 5.00
C LEU A 329 -8.85 -12.60 5.69
N PHE A 330 -8.46 -11.43 5.17
CA PHE A 330 -7.30 -10.67 5.68
C PHE A 330 -7.33 -10.38 7.19
N ASP A 331 -8.51 -10.06 7.73
CA ASP A 331 -8.68 -9.77 9.17
C ASP A 331 -8.57 -11.04 10.06
N ASN A 332 -8.62 -12.24 9.48
CA ASN A 332 -8.44 -13.52 10.16
C ASN A 332 -7.01 -14.10 10.05
N LEU A 333 -6.13 -13.49 9.24
CA LEU A 333 -4.76 -13.98 9.00
C LEU A 333 -3.84 -13.77 10.22
N THR A 334 -3.02 -14.77 10.52
CA THR A 334 -2.17 -14.81 11.73
C THR A 334 -1.01 -13.83 11.58
N THR A 335 -1.09 -12.73 12.35
CA THR A 335 -0.15 -11.60 12.25
C THR A 335 1.12 -11.86 13.04
N ILE A 336 2.26 -11.91 12.35
CA ILE A 336 3.59 -12.11 12.94
C ILE A 336 4.49 -10.88 12.74
N HIS A 337 5.68 -10.90 13.36
CA HIS A 337 6.73 -9.92 13.04
C HIS A 337 7.32 -10.20 11.65
N PRO A 338 7.84 -9.19 10.94
CA PRO A 338 8.68 -9.40 9.77
C PRO A 338 9.93 -10.24 10.12
N ASP A 339 10.13 -11.33 9.39
CA ASP A 339 11.24 -12.27 9.52
C ASP A 339 12.00 -12.51 8.20
N PHE A 340 11.40 -12.16 7.06
CA PHE A 340 12.09 -12.00 5.78
C PHE A 340 12.38 -10.52 5.51
N ARG A 341 13.62 -10.20 5.12
CA ARG A 341 14.09 -8.84 4.80
C ARG A 341 13.97 -8.54 3.30
N PHE A 342 13.53 -7.34 2.94
CA PHE A 342 13.82 -6.75 1.64
C PHE A 342 15.28 -6.27 1.65
N LYS A 343 16.15 -6.83 0.81
CA LYS A 343 17.50 -6.30 0.62
C LYS A 343 17.41 -5.11 -0.33
N LEU A 344 17.81 -3.93 0.11
CA LEU A 344 17.66 -2.71 -0.69
C LEU A 344 18.92 -2.33 -1.49
N GLU A 345 20.10 -2.71 -1.01
CA GLU A 345 21.36 -2.57 -1.73
C GLU A 345 21.32 -3.26 -3.10
N HIS A 346 21.66 -2.51 -4.16
CA HIS A 346 21.69 -2.98 -5.55
C HIS A 346 22.81 -2.29 -6.34
N ASP A 347 22.86 -0.95 -6.30
CA ASP A 347 23.94 -0.12 -6.83
C ASP A 347 24.83 0.40 -5.68
N PRO A 348 26.16 0.18 -5.72
CA PRO A 348 27.12 0.73 -4.75
C PRO A 348 26.99 2.24 -4.49
N GLN A 349 26.62 3.03 -5.51
CA GLN A 349 26.50 4.49 -5.46
C GLN A 349 25.21 4.97 -4.78
N VAL A 350 24.17 4.12 -4.70
CA VAL A 350 22.88 4.46 -4.10
C VAL A 350 22.98 4.28 -2.58
N TYR A 351 23.80 5.12 -1.93
CA TYR A 351 24.11 5.04 -0.50
C TYR A 351 22.87 5.07 0.41
N SER A 352 21.73 5.63 -0.07
CA SER A 352 20.45 5.63 0.65
C SER A 352 19.92 4.23 0.96
N THR A 353 19.92 3.32 -0.01
CA THR A 353 19.43 1.95 0.19
C THR A 353 20.39 1.17 1.07
N ARG A 354 21.70 1.32 0.83
CA ARG A 354 22.77 0.74 1.65
C ARG A 354 22.67 1.14 3.12
N LEU A 355 22.39 2.41 3.43
CA LEU A 355 22.22 2.89 4.81
C LEU A 355 20.92 2.41 5.47
N ILE A 356 19.80 2.33 4.74
CA ILE A 356 18.56 1.73 5.25
C ILE A 356 18.81 0.25 5.62
N ASP A 357 19.47 -0.49 4.72
CA ASP A 357 19.80 -1.91 4.89
C ASP A 357 20.65 -2.21 6.14
N LEU A 358 21.47 -1.25 6.59
CA LEU A 358 22.32 -1.36 7.78
C LEU A 358 21.64 -0.85 9.06
N PHE A 359 20.89 0.26 9.00
CA PHE A 359 20.45 0.98 10.20
C PHE A 359 18.93 0.98 10.45
N ALA A 360 18.11 0.74 9.43
CA ALA A 360 16.66 0.66 9.58
C ALA A 360 16.08 -0.38 8.59
N PRO A 361 16.52 -1.65 8.67
CA PRO A 361 16.19 -2.69 7.70
C PRO A 361 14.68 -2.88 7.60
N ILE A 362 14.19 -3.11 6.37
CA ILE A 362 12.76 -3.26 6.07
C ILE A 362 12.45 -4.73 5.83
N GLY A 363 11.48 -5.27 6.57
CA GLY A 363 10.98 -6.63 6.37
C GLY A 363 9.69 -6.71 5.54
N LYS A 364 9.41 -7.90 5.02
CA LYS A 364 8.10 -8.27 4.50
C LYS A 364 7.07 -8.13 5.62
N GLY A 365 6.13 -7.20 5.47
CA GLY A 365 5.16 -6.84 6.51
C GLY A 365 5.51 -5.63 7.40
N GLN A 366 6.51 -4.81 7.03
CA GLN A 366 6.90 -3.64 7.82
C GLN A 366 5.82 -2.53 7.83
N ARG A 367 5.71 -1.83 8.97
CA ARG A 367 5.03 -0.52 9.11
C ARG A 367 6.11 0.55 9.33
N ALA A 368 6.65 1.05 8.23
CA ALA A 368 7.76 1.99 8.21
C ALA A 368 7.26 3.44 8.08
N LEU A 369 7.83 4.34 8.89
CA LEU A 369 7.64 5.79 8.77
C LEU A 369 8.94 6.47 8.34
N ILE A 370 8.92 7.13 7.19
CA ILE A 370 9.97 8.06 6.76
C ILE A 370 9.62 9.44 7.32
N VAL A 371 10.23 9.79 8.45
CA VAL A 371 9.96 11.01 9.21
C VAL A 371 10.76 12.16 8.62
N ALA A 372 10.11 13.00 7.82
CA ALA A 372 10.77 13.92 6.91
C ALA A 372 10.31 15.38 7.08
N PRO A 373 11.20 16.29 7.50
CA PRO A 373 10.98 17.73 7.30
C PRO A 373 10.88 18.07 5.80
N PRO A 374 10.12 19.10 5.39
CA PRO A 374 10.12 19.58 4.01
C PRO A 374 11.52 19.83 3.45
N LYS A 375 11.71 19.53 2.15
CA LYS A 375 12.96 19.70 1.38
C LYS A 375 14.16 18.82 1.81
N THR A 376 13.94 17.73 2.55
CA THR A 376 15.01 16.77 2.95
C THR A 376 15.30 15.65 1.94
N GLY A 377 14.58 15.58 0.82
CA GLY A 377 14.80 14.56 -0.23
C GLY A 377 13.85 13.35 -0.18
N LYS A 378 12.67 13.47 0.45
CA LYS A 378 11.67 12.39 0.58
C LYS A 378 11.40 11.63 -0.73
N THR A 379 11.22 12.35 -1.84
CA THR A 379 10.78 11.79 -3.12
C THR A 379 11.86 10.91 -3.75
N ILE A 380 13.11 11.40 -3.76
CA ILE A 380 14.30 10.64 -4.21
C ILE A 380 14.53 9.41 -3.32
N LEU A 381 14.30 9.52 -2.01
CA LEU A 381 14.43 8.40 -1.09
C LEU A 381 13.38 7.32 -1.36
N LEU A 382 12.13 7.70 -1.62
CA LEU A 382 11.08 6.77 -2.04
C LEU A 382 11.38 6.13 -3.40
N GLN A 383 11.82 6.90 -4.41
CA GLN A 383 12.21 6.38 -5.72
C GLN A 383 13.34 5.34 -5.62
N ASN A 384 14.35 5.61 -4.79
CA ASN A 384 15.45 4.68 -4.53
C ASN A 384 14.98 3.38 -3.86
N ILE A 385 14.04 3.45 -2.91
CA ILE A 385 13.41 2.27 -2.29
C ILE A 385 12.55 1.51 -3.32
N ALA A 386 11.79 2.23 -4.14
CA ALA A 386 10.88 1.67 -5.14
C ALA A 386 11.62 0.85 -6.20
N ASN A 387 12.62 1.46 -6.86
CA ASN A 387 13.41 0.79 -7.89
C ASN A 387 14.26 -0.35 -7.33
N SER A 388 14.77 -0.18 -6.11
CA SER A 388 15.45 -1.24 -5.36
C SER A 388 14.56 -2.46 -5.14
N ILE A 389 13.33 -2.28 -4.66
CA ILE A 389 12.37 -3.37 -4.48
C ILE A 389 12.00 -4.00 -5.83
N ALA A 390 11.73 -3.18 -6.86
CA ALA A 390 11.42 -3.68 -8.21
C ALA A 390 12.57 -4.46 -8.89
N GLN A 391 13.84 -4.19 -8.50
CA GLN A 391 15.02 -4.88 -9.01
C GLN A 391 15.35 -6.14 -8.20
N ASN A 392 15.40 -6.04 -6.88
CA ASN A 392 15.86 -7.12 -5.99
C ASN A 392 14.72 -8.08 -5.59
N HIS A 393 13.47 -7.62 -5.65
CA HIS A 393 12.29 -8.35 -5.22
C HIS A 393 11.14 -8.25 -6.25
N PRO A 394 11.35 -8.71 -7.50
CA PRO A 394 10.33 -8.66 -8.55
C PRO A 394 9.12 -9.57 -8.29
N GLU A 395 9.13 -10.39 -7.24
CA GLU A 395 7.96 -11.13 -6.75
C GLU A 395 6.97 -10.26 -5.97
N ALA A 396 7.38 -9.07 -5.50
CA ALA A 396 6.57 -8.18 -4.68
C ALA A 396 5.75 -7.22 -5.54
N VAL A 397 4.45 -7.12 -5.26
CA VAL A 397 3.54 -6.17 -5.91
C VAL A 397 3.79 -4.77 -5.34
N LEU A 398 4.52 -3.96 -6.09
CA LEU A 398 4.87 -2.59 -5.73
C LEU A 398 3.78 -1.60 -6.20
N ILE A 399 3.16 -0.91 -5.24
CA ILE A 399 2.19 0.16 -5.46
C ILE A 399 2.74 1.46 -4.83
N VAL A 400 2.72 2.56 -5.57
CA VAL A 400 3.05 3.90 -5.06
C VAL A 400 1.78 4.72 -5.00
N LEU A 401 1.39 5.15 -3.80
CA LEU A 401 0.18 5.92 -3.53
C LEU A 401 0.53 7.36 -3.17
N LEU A 402 0.19 8.30 -4.06
CA LEU A 402 0.47 9.72 -3.93
C LEU A 402 -0.80 10.51 -3.60
N ILE A 403 -0.82 11.19 -2.46
CA ILE A 403 -2.00 11.85 -1.89
C ILE A 403 -1.70 13.33 -1.61
N ASP A 404 -2.47 14.24 -2.23
CA ASP A 404 -2.37 15.70 -2.06
C ASP A 404 -0.96 16.22 -2.41
N GLU A 405 -0.28 15.56 -3.35
CA GLU A 405 1.04 15.98 -3.87
C GLU A 405 0.90 16.60 -5.28
N ARG A 406 1.99 17.18 -5.79
CA ARG A 406 1.97 17.98 -7.02
C ARG A 406 1.94 17.12 -8.29
N PRO A 407 1.24 17.55 -9.36
CA PRO A 407 1.21 16.85 -10.65
C PRO A 407 2.61 16.55 -11.23
N GLU A 408 3.57 17.47 -11.07
CA GLU A 408 4.95 17.24 -11.53
C GLU A 408 5.72 16.21 -10.71
N GLU A 409 5.45 16.08 -9.39
CA GLU A 409 6.03 15.03 -8.54
C GLU A 409 5.38 13.66 -8.82
N VAL A 410 4.10 13.63 -9.21
CA VAL A 410 3.42 12.43 -9.72
C VAL A 410 4.06 11.98 -11.04
N THR A 411 4.17 12.88 -12.02
CA THR A 411 4.74 12.57 -13.35
C THR A 411 6.20 12.12 -13.27
N ASP A 412 6.98 12.66 -12.33
CA ASP A 412 8.35 12.22 -12.07
C ASP A 412 8.39 10.80 -11.48
N MET A 413 7.48 10.47 -10.57
CA MET A 413 7.35 9.12 -9.98
C MET A 413 6.94 8.08 -11.04
N GLU A 414 5.93 8.37 -11.85
CA GLU A 414 5.43 7.51 -12.95
C GLU A 414 6.52 7.15 -13.97
N ARG A 415 7.47 8.05 -14.21
CA ARG A 415 8.59 7.83 -15.14
C ARG A 415 9.79 7.17 -14.49
N SER A 416 9.98 7.41 -13.19
CA SER A 416 11.16 6.99 -12.45
C SER A 416 11.02 5.63 -11.78
N VAL A 417 9.79 5.12 -11.58
CA VAL A 417 9.53 3.89 -10.80
C VAL A 417 8.90 2.78 -11.64
N ARG A 418 9.45 1.57 -11.52
CA ARG A 418 8.84 0.34 -12.06
C ARG A 418 7.83 -0.26 -11.09
N GLY A 419 6.61 0.27 -11.07
CA GLY A 419 5.51 -0.21 -10.23
C GLY A 419 4.17 0.40 -10.62
N GLU A 420 3.11 0.03 -9.91
CA GLU A 420 1.79 0.65 -10.07
C GLU A 420 1.75 2.01 -9.35
N VAL A 421 1.77 3.12 -10.09
CA VAL A 421 1.61 4.45 -9.49
C VAL A 421 0.14 4.85 -9.51
N VAL A 422 -0.38 5.24 -8.35
CA VAL A 422 -1.77 5.66 -8.12
C VAL A 422 -1.74 7.01 -7.41
N SER A 423 -2.46 8.01 -7.94
CA SER A 423 -2.37 9.38 -7.46
C SER A 423 -3.72 10.07 -7.28
N SER A 424 -3.73 11.07 -6.39
CA SER A 424 -4.78 12.07 -6.24
C SER A 424 -4.10 13.39 -5.86
N THR A 425 -3.95 14.31 -6.83
CA THR A 425 -3.16 15.54 -6.66
C THR A 425 -3.85 16.54 -5.72
N PHE A 426 -3.14 17.59 -5.28
CA PHE A 426 -3.71 18.64 -4.42
C PHE A 426 -4.90 19.40 -5.03
N ASP A 427 -5.14 19.28 -6.34
CA ASP A 427 -6.31 19.84 -7.03
C ASP A 427 -7.62 19.10 -6.69
N GLU A 428 -7.50 17.87 -6.15
CA GLU A 428 -8.63 16.99 -5.86
C GLU A 428 -9.23 17.23 -4.45
N PRO A 429 -10.56 17.16 -4.27
CA PRO A 429 -11.17 17.24 -2.95
C PRO A 429 -10.80 16.04 -2.05
N ALA A 430 -10.73 16.30 -0.74
CA ALA A 430 -10.35 15.32 0.28
C ALA A 430 -11.13 13.98 0.24
N GLN A 431 -12.38 14.00 -0.22
CA GLN A 431 -13.19 12.79 -0.45
C GLN A 431 -12.56 11.85 -1.49
N ARG A 432 -11.94 12.37 -2.55
CA ARG A 432 -11.24 11.56 -3.58
C ARG A 432 -9.95 10.96 -3.03
N HIS A 433 -9.14 11.73 -2.28
CA HIS A 433 -7.97 11.18 -1.60
C HIS A 433 -8.32 9.97 -0.71
N VAL A 434 -9.43 10.07 0.04
CA VAL A 434 -9.95 8.99 0.88
C VAL A 434 -10.42 7.81 0.03
N GLN A 435 -11.20 8.02 -1.03
CA GLN A 435 -11.70 6.94 -1.89
C GLN A 435 -10.56 6.16 -2.57
N VAL A 436 -9.58 6.86 -3.14
CA VAL A 436 -8.42 6.24 -3.80
C VAL A 436 -7.60 5.41 -2.80
N ALA A 437 -7.36 5.94 -1.59
CA ALA A 437 -6.65 5.20 -0.55
C ALA A 437 -7.42 3.96 -0.04
N GLU A 438 -8.75 4.04 0.11
CA GLU A 438 -9.59 2.89 0.52
C GLU A 438 -9.63 1.82 -0.59
N MET A 439 -9.65 2.20 -1.88
CA MET A 439 -9.53 1.25 -3.00
C MET A 439 -8.18 0.54 -3.03
N VAL A 440 -7.07 1.28 -2.90
CA VAL A 440 -5.70 0.71 -2.91
C VAL A 440 -5.47 -0.22 -1.72
N ILE A 441 -5.94 0.13 -0.51
CA ILE A 441 -5.74 -0.73 0.67
C ILE A 441 -6.59 -2.00 0.61
N GLU A 442 -7.81 -1.96 0.07
CA GLU A 442 -8.59 -3.18 -0.15
C GLU A 442 -7.99 -4.06 -1.26
N LYS A 443 -7.48 -3.47 -2.37
CA LYS A 443 -6.72 -4.22 -3.39
C LYS A 443 -5.54 -4.96 -2.78
N ALA A 444 -4.73 -4.25 -1.98
CA ALA A 444 -3.58 -4.82 -1.30
C ALA A 444 -3.97 -5.96 -0.33
N LYS A 445 -5.07 -5.83 0.41
CA LYS A 445 -5.59 -6.91 1.27
C LYS A 445 -6.00 -8.14 0.46
N ARG A 446 -6.73 -7.98 -0.65
CA ARG A 446 -7.11 -9.12 -1.52
C ARG A 446 -5.88 -9.83 -2.07
N LEU A 447 -4.87 -9.10 -2.53
CA LEU A 447 -3.61 -9.70 -2.99
C LEU A 447 -2.89 -10.52 -1.88
N VAL A 448 -2.91 -10.05 -0.63
CA VAL A 448 -2.36 -10.83 0.50
C VAL A 448 -3.22 -12.03 0.88
N GLU A 449 -4.55 -11.98 0.72
CA GLU A 449 -5.42 -13.17 0.84
C GLU A 449 -5.06 -14.26 -0.21
N HIS A 450 -4.51 -13.85 -1.36
CA HIS A 450 -3.91 -14.73 -2.38
C HIS A 450 -2.36 -14.85 -2.24
N LYS A 451 -1.86 -14.69 -1.00
CA LYS A 451 -0.48 -14.93 -0.56
C LYS A 451 0.62 -14.15 -1.29
N LYS A 452 0.28 -13.02 -1.94
CA LYS A 452 1.28 -12.13 -2.53
C LYS A 452 1.98 -11.31 -1.44
N ASP A 453 3.23 -10.94 -1.69
CA ASP A 453 3.89 -9.86 -0.97
C ASP A 453 3.53 -8.54 -1.65
N VAL A 454 3.02 -7.58 -0.89
CA VAL A 454 2.57 -6.28 -1.40
C VAL A 454 3.30 -5.16 -0.66
N VAL A 455 3.79 -4.17 -1.40
CA VAL A 455 4.46 -2.99 -0.86
C VAL A 455 3.71 -1.74 -1.30
N ILE A 456 3.18 -0.98 -0.35
CA ILE A 456 2.62 0.35 -0.60
C ILE A 456 3.64 1.41 -0.15
N LEU A 457 4.09 2.24 -1.08
CA LEU A 457 4.84 3.47 -0.80
C LEU A 457 3.85 4.64 -0.74
N LEU A 458 3.61 5.22 0.44
CA LEU A 458 2.62 6.29 0.63
C LEU A 458 3.29 7.66 0.84
N ASP A 459 3.06 8.60 -0.07
CA ASP A 459 3.46 10.01 0.08
C ASP A 459 2.20 10.91 0.08
N SER A 460 1.64 11.33 1.22
CA SER A 460 2.10 11.10 2.60
C SER A 460 0.97 10.71 3.56
N ILE A 461 1.34 10.06 4.67
CA ILE A 461 0.37 9.68 5.71
C ILE A 461 -0.21 10.90 6.43
N THR A 462 0.56 11.98 6.53
CA THR A 462 0.12 13.24 7.14
C THR A 462 -0.96 13.90 6.31
N ARG A 463 -0.79 13.96 4.98
CA ARG A 463 -1.80 14.48 4.04
C ARG A 463 -3.05 13.59 4.02
N LEU A 464 -2.90 12.27 4.00
CA LEU A 464 -4.03 11.34 4.08
C LEU A 464 -4.83 11.51 5.40
N ALA A 465 -4.16 11.66 6.54
CA ALA A 465 -4.83 11.91 7.82
C ALA A 465 -5.55 13.27 7.87
N ARG A 466 -5.00 14.32 7.25
CA ARG A 466 -5.69 15.59 7.04
C ARG A 466 -6.96 15.42 6.20
N ALA A 467 -6.89 14.66 5.10
CA ALA A 467 -8.05 14.38 4.26
C ALA A 467 -9.18 13.68 5.04
N TYR A 468 -8.85 12.65 5.82
CA TYR A 468 -9.83 12.00 6.70
C TYR A 468 -10.43 12.97 7.73
N ASN A 469 -9.63 13.86 8.33
CA ASN A 469 -10.12 14.87 9.28
C ASN A 469 -11.09 15.87 8.64
N SER A 470 -10.94 16.19 7.36
CA SER A 470 -11.87 17.06 6.61
C SER A 470 -13.14 16.35 6.14
N VAL A 471 -13.17 15.02 6.11
CA VAL A 471 -14.29 14.20 5.59
C VAL A 471 -15.13 13.59 6.71
N VAL A 472 -14.56 13.35 7.90
CA VAL A 472 -15.27 12.78 9.05
C VAL A 472 -16.28 13.80 9.63
N PRO A 473 -17.56 13.41 9.86
CA PRO A 473 -18.54 14.27 10.54
C PRO A 473 -18.07 14.67 11.95
N PRO A 474 -18.16 15.95 12.34
CA PRO A 474 -17.65 16.43 13.64
C PRO A 474 -18.25 15.68 14.84
N SER A 475 -17.39 15.13 15.70
CA SER A 475 -17.78 14.40 16.92
C SER A 475 -18.16 15.30 18.10
N GLY A 476 -17.95 16.61 17.96
CA GLY A 476 -17.98 17.57 19.07
C GLY A 476 -16.77 17.51 20.00
N LYS A 477 -15.79 16.63 19.73
CA LYS A 477 -14.57 16.46 20.53
C LYS A 477 -13.33 16.72 19.67
N ILE A 478 -12.85 17.96 19.70
CA ILE A 478 -11.64 18.38 19.00
C ILE A 478 -10.44 18.23 19.95
N LEU A 479 -9.42 17.51 19.50
CA LEU A 479 -8.14 17.33 20.18
C LEU A 479 -7.21 18.52 19.95
N THR A 480 -6.10 18.56 20.69
CA THR A 480 -4.98 19.47 20.42
C THR A 480 -4.60 19.42 18.92
N GLY A 481 -4.29 20.57 18.34
CA GLY A 481 -3.94 20.67 16.92
C GLY A 481 -5.12 20.75 15.94
N GLY A 482 -6.38 20.67 16.42
CA GLY A 482 -7.57 20.81 15.57
C GLY A 482 -8.03 19.51 14.90
N VAL A 483 -7.55 18.36 15.40
CA VAL A 483 -7.92 17.03 14.93
C VAL A 483 -9.19 16.55 15.65
N ASP A 484 -10.19 16.03 14.94
CA ASP A 484 -11.36 15.41 15.57
C ASP A 484 -10.98 14.06 16.21
N ALA A 485 -11.53 13.75 17.40
CA ALA A 485 -11.22 12.53 18.14
C ALA A 485 -11.46 11.22 17.36
N ASN A 486 -12.35 11.21 16.36
CA ASN A 486 -12.61 10.06 15.50
C ASN A 486 -11.77 10.07 14.19
N ALA A 487 -11.20 11.21 13.79
CA ALA A 487 -10.55 11.38 12.49
C ALA A 487 -9.37 10.42 12.26
N LEU A 488 -8.56 10.18 13.28
CA LEU A 488 -7.36 9.33 13.18
C LEU A 488 -7.65 7.83 13.18
N HIS A 489 -8.88 7.39 13.48
CA HIS A 489 -9.21 5.97 13.55
C HIS A 489 -9.06 5.25 12.20
N LYS A 490 -9.59 5.82 11.11
CA LYS A 490 -9.41 5.27 9.75
C LYS A 490 -7.94 5.29 9.27
N PRO A 491 -7.22 6.43 9.33
CA PRO A 491 -5.78 6.47 9.01
C PRO A 491 -4.94 5.45 9.80
N LYS A 492 -5.21 5.27 11.10
CA LYS A 492 -4.50 4.26 11.92
C LYS A 492 -4.88 2.83 11.54
N ARG A 493 -6.10 2.55 11.07
CA ARG A 493 -6.46 1.26 10.48
C ARG A 493 -5.83 1.02 9.10
N PHE A 494 -5.65 2.04 8.28
CA PHE A 494 -4.90 1.95 7.01
C PHE A 494 -3.46 1.52 7.28
N PHE A 495 -2.73 2.26 8.12
CA PHE A 495 -1.32 1.96 8.41
C PHE A 495 -1.14 0.69 9.25
N GLY A 496 -2.07 0.43 10.18
CA GLY A 496 -2.16 -0.82 10.94
C GLY A 496 -2.62 -2.05 10.12
N ALA A 497 -2.95 -1.89 8.84
CA ALA A 497 -3.14 -3.02 7.95
C ALA A 497 -1.81 -3.76 7.70
N ALA A 498 -0.69 -3.04 7.56
CA ALA A 498 0.59 -3.66 7.26
C ALA A 498 1.08 -4.62 8.34
N ARG A 499 1.42 -5.84 7.91
CA ARG A 499 1.70 -7.03 8.71
C ARG A 499 2.40 -8.10 7.88
N ASN A 500 3.18 -8.94 8.56
CA ASN A 500 3.64 -10.23 8.02
C ASN A 500 2.61 -11.32 8.39
N VAL A 501 2.43 -12.34 7.55
CA VAL A 501 1.36 -13.34 7.68
C VAL A 501 1.93 -14.75 7.70
N GLU A 502 1.57 -15.54 8.73
CA GLU A 502 2.07 -16.92 8.89
C GLU A 502 1.54 -17.88 7.80
N GLU A 503 0.31 -17.66 7.31
CA GLU A 503 -0.29 -18.46 6.24
C GLU A 503 0.26 -18.17 4.82
N GLY A 504 1.11 -17.15 4.67
CA GLY A 504 1.78 -16.72 3.45
C GLY A 504 1.36 -15.34 2.92
N GLY A 505 2.29 -14.63 2.28
CA GLY A 505 2.14 -13.25 1.81
C GLY A 505 2.44 -12.21 2.90
N SER A 506 2.46 -10.94 2.54
CA SER A 506 2.67 -9.84 3.49
C SER A 506 2.16 -8.50 2.95
N LEU A 507 1.72 -7.61 3.84
CA LEU A 507 1.43 -6.22 3.51
C LEU A 507 2.46 -5.31 4.15
N THR A 508 3.29 -4.68 3.33
CA THR A 508 4.30 -3.71 3.75
C THR A 508 3.81 -2.31 3.41
N ILE A 509 3.83 -1.38 4.38
CA ILE A 509 3.53 0.04 4.12
C ILE A 509 4.72 0.87 4.59
N ILE A 510 5.31 1.60 3.65
CA ILE A 510 6.38 2.57 3.88
C ILE A 510 5.79 3.94 3.58
N ALA A 511 5.54 4.74 4.60
CA ALA A 511 4.83 6.01 4.46
C ALA A 511 5.69 7.19 4.92
N THR A 512 5.65 8.31 4.18
CA THR A 512 6.26 9.56 4.65
C THR A 512 5.37 10.22 5.70
N ALA A 513 5.98 10.78 6.74
CA ALA A 513 5.34 11.59 7.76
C ALA A 513 6.03 12.95 7.82
N LEU A 514 5.27 14.02 7.60
CA LEU A 514 5.79 15.39 7.61
C LEU A 514 5.94 15.90 9.04
N ILE A 515 7.13 16.40 9.36
CA ILE A 515 7.45 17.09 10.63
C ILE A 515 8.03 18.49 10.36
N ASP A 516 8.24 19.29 11.40
CA ASP A 516 8.80 20.64 11.34
C ASP A 516 8.09 21.58 10.32
N THR A 517 6.78 21.38 10.14
CA THR A 517 5.91 22.16 9.25
C THR A 517 5.37 23.45 9.88
N GLY A 518 5.49 23.58 11.20
CA GLY A 518 4.85 24.64 12.00
C GLY A 518 3.38 24.39 12.32
N SER A 519 2.83 23.23 11.93
CA SER A 519 1.44 22.85 12.21
C SER A 519 1.34 21.88 13.39
N ARG A 520 0.68 22.33 14.47
CA ARG A 520 0.31 21.45 15.61
C ARG A 520 -0.57 20.28 15.21
N MET A 521 -1.26 20.35 14.07
CA MET A 521 -2.02 19.23 13.52
C MET A 521 -1.08 18.10 13.08
N ASP A 522 0.03 18.44 12.43
CA ASP A 522 1.00 17.46 11.92
C ASP A 522 1.80 16.83 13.06
N GLU A 523 2.16 17.61 14.08
CA GLU A 523 2.80 17.15 15.32
C GLU A 523 1.95 16.05 16.01
N VAL A 524 0.64 16.28 16.15
CA VAL A 524 -0.30 15.32 16.77
C VAL A 524 -0.55 14.10 15.87
N ILE A 525 -0.66 14.29 14.56
CA ILE A 525 -0.75 13.18 13.59
C ILE A 525 0.50 12.29 13.66
N PHE A 526 1.70 12.88 13.73
CA PHE A 526 2.96 12.16 13.75
C PHE A 526 3.09 11.24 14.98
N GLU A 527 2.92 11.75 16.20
CA GLU A 527 3.08 10.93 17.42
C GLU A 527 2.04 9.80 17.50
N GLU A 528 0.81 10.02 17.02
CA GLU A 528 -0.24 8.99 16.93
C GLU A 528 0.11 7.83 15.96
N PHE A 529 0.88 8.11 14.90
CA PHE A 529 1.40 7.10 13.97
C PHE A 529 2.69 6.44 14.44
N LYS A 530 3.58 7.18 15.10
CA LYS A 530 4.84 6.68 15.68
C LYS A 530 4.61 5.54 16.67
N GLY A 531 3.55 5.62 17.47
CA GLY A 531 3.10 4.50 18.31
C GLY A 531 2.63 3.26 17.53
N THR A 532 2.15 3.44 16.30
CA THR A 532 1.58 2.40 15.42
C THR A 532 2.65 1.71 14.54
N GLY A 533 3.70 2.44 14.16
CA GLY A 533 4.82 1.96 13.36
C GLY A 533 5.73 0.96 14.08
N ASN A 534 6.57 0.27 13.31
CA ASN A 534 7.62 -0.60 13.82
C ASN A 534 9.01 -0.38 13.16
N MET A 535 9.12 0.56 12.22
CA MET A 535 10.39 1.12 11.75
C MET A 535 10.24 2.65 11.61
N GLU A 536 11.28 3.38 12.04
CA GLU A 536 11.37 4.83 11.93
C GLU A 536 12.67 5.19 11.19
N LEU A 537 12.57 5.92 10.08
CA LEU A 537 13.70 6.44 9.29
C LEU A 537 13.62 7.96 9.28
N VAL A 538 14.48 8.63 10.02
CA VAL A 538 14.37 10.07 10.29
C VAL A 538 15.31 10.86 9.39
N LEU A 539 14.82 11.91 8.72
CA LEU A 539 15.63 12.81 7.92
C LEU A 539 15.92 14.12 8.68
N ASP A 540 17.16 14.59 8.64
CA ASP A 540 17.59 15.82 9.32
C ASP A 540 17.72 16.99 8.33
N ARG A 541 17.01 18.09 8.60
CA ARG A 541 17.06 19.31 7.78
C ARG A 541 18.49 19.87 7.67
N ARG A 542 19.33 19.72 8.70
CA ARG A 542 20.70 20.25 8.75
C ARG A 542 21.66 19.56 7.78
N LEU A 543 21.41 18.28 7.47
CA LEU A 543 22.13 17.55 6.43
C LEU A 543 21.78 18.11 5.04
N ALA A 544 20.48 18.24 4.75
CA ALA A 544 19.99 18.77 3.49
C ALA A 544 20.40 20.25 3.26
N GLU A 545 20.39 21.09 4.30
CA GLU A 545 20.87 22.48 4.25
C GLU A 545 22.37 22.58 3.91
N ARG A 546 23.18 21.61 4.37
CA ARG A 546 24.59 21.45 3.97
C ARG A 546 24.79 20.72 2.64
N ARG A 547 23.71 20.25 1.99
CA ARG A 547 23.71 19.39 0.80
C ARG A 547 24.38 18.02 1.01
N VAL A 548 24.45 17.54 2.24
CA VAL A 548 24.89 16.17 2.54
C VAL A 548 23.69 15.24 2.34
N PHE A 549 23.79 14.34 1.37
CA PHE A 549 22.76 13.36 1.02
C PHE A 549 23.34 11.94 1.02
N PRO A 550 22.56 10.92 1.43
CA PRO A 550 21.18 10.99 1.92
C PRO A 550 21.09 11.64 3.31
N ALA A 551 20.05 12.44 3.54
CA ALA A 551 19.93 13.29 4.73
C ALA A 551 19.42 12.54 6.00
N ILE A 552 19.88 11.31 6.24
CA ILE A 552 19.36 10.40 7.28
C ILE A 552 20.05 10.64 8.64
N ASP A 553 19.26 10.80 9.70
CA ASP A 553 19.75 10.74 11.09
C ASP A 553 19.87 9.28 11.53
N ILE A 554 21.09 8.75 11.45
CA ILE A 554 21.43 7.36 11.80
C ILE A 554 21.16 7.04 13.27
N ASN A 555 21.30 8.03 14.17
CA ASN A 555 21.13 7.83 15.61
C ASN A 555 19.65 7.79 16.03
N LYS A 556 18.76 8.44 15.27
CA LYS A 556 17.29 8.35 15.46
C LYS A 556 16.63 7.23 14.66
N SER A 557 17.23 6.77 13.55
CA SER A 557 16.63 5.77 12.67
C SER A 557 16.86 4.34 13.18
N ALA A 558 15.80 3.51 13.24
CA ALA A 558 15.86 2.15 13.77
C ALA A 558 14.65 1.27 13.35
N THR A 559 14.83 -0.06 13.39
CA THR A 559 13.75 -1.05 13.20
C THR A 559 13.52 -1.86 14.49
N ARG A 560 12.26 -1.98 14.93
CA ARG A 560 11.87 -2.85 16.05
C ARG A 560 11.96 -4.31 15.60
N ARG A 561 12.66 -5.14 16.39
CA ARG A 561 12.95 -6.57 16.10
C ARG A 561 13.85 -6.79 14.87
N GLU A 562 14.84 -5.91 14.65
CA GLU A 562 15.90 -6.12 13.65
C GLU A 562 16.71 -7.42 13.86
N ASP A 563 16.63 -8.05 15.05
CA ASP A 563 17.18 -9.39 15.34
C ASP A 563 16.52 -10.54 14.55
N LEU A 564 15.37 -10.30 13.91
CA LEU A 564 14.73 -11.22 12.97
C LEU A 564 15.16 -10.98 11.51
N LEU A 565 15.66 -9.78 11.18
CA LEU A 565 15.98 -9.34 9.82
C LEU A 565 17.49 -9.34 9.51
N LEU A 566 18.34 -9.36 10.54
CA LEU A 566 19.80 -9.27 10.45
C LEU A 566 20.48 -10.48 11.12
N GLY A 567 21.56 -10.97 10.49
CA GLY A 567 22.41 -11.99 11.09
C GLY A 567 23.06 -11.50 12.39
N ARG A 568 23.25 -12.40 13.36
CA ARG A 568 23.84 -12.06 14.69
C ARG A 568 25.18 -11.35 14.59
N GLU A 569 26.01 -11.74 13.62
CA GLU A 569 27.31 -11.10 13.37
C GLU A 569 27.15 -9.68 12.83
N THR A 570 26.33 -9.50 11.80
CA THR A 570 25.93 -8.20 11.23
C THR A 570 25.44 -7.26 12.33
N LEU A 571 24.52 -7.73 13.18
CA LEU A 571 23.91 -6.97 14.28
C LEU A 571 24.94 -6.61 15.37
N ASN A 572 25.86 -7.51 15.73
CA ASN A 572 26.95 -7.21 16.65
C ASN A 572 27.89 -6.12 16.10
N ARG A 573 28.28 -6.22 14.82
CA ARG A 573 29.13 -5.22 14.14
C ARG A 573 28.42 -3.85 14.06
N LEU A 574 27.13 -3.84 13.74
CA LEU A 574 26.30 -2.63 13.70
C LEU A 574 26.11 -1.99 15.09
N TRP A 575 26.01 -2.77 16.16
CA TRP A 575 25.95 -2.25 17.53
C TRP A 575 27.25 -1.55 17.96
N VAL A 576 28.41 -2.08 17.55
CA VAL A 576 29.71 -1.42 17.74
C VAL A 576 29.77 -0.12 16.92
N LEU A 577 29.36 -0.16 15.64
CA LEU A 577 29.32 1.03 14.78
C LEU A 577 28.40 2.13 15.33
N ARG A 578 27.18 1.78 15.78
CA ARG A 578 26.26 2.72 16.45
C ARG A 578 26.87 3.37 17.69
N LYS A 579 27.70 2.66 18.46
CA LYS A 579 28.43 3.27 19.60
C LYS A 579 29.49 4.28 19.18
N VAL A 580 30.13 4.09 18.03
CA VAL A 580 31.11 5.04 17.45
C VAL A 580 30.40 6.28 16.90
N LEU A 581 29.20 6.12 16.32
CA LEU A 581 28.40 7.23 15.75
C LEU A 581 27.58 8.02 16.79
N HIS A 582 27.20 7.41 17.92
CA HIS A 582 26.41 8.08 18.97
C HIS A 582 27.03 9.40 19.51
N PRO A 583 28.35 9.53 19.78
CA PRO A 583 28.93 10.79 20.25
C PRO A 583 29.10 11.85 19.14
N MET A 584 28.95 11.49 17.86
CA MET A 584 29.09 12.40 16.73
C MET A 584 27.77 13.16 16.47
N SER A 585 27.84 14.36 15.91
CA SER A 585 26.65 15.01 15.34
C SER A 585 26.17 14.24 14.08
N PRO A 586 24.90 14.39 13.65
CA PRO A 586 24.42 13.73 12.45
C PRO A 586 25.20 14.07 11.17
N ILE A 587 25.79 15.26 11.11
CA ILE A 587 26.64 15.70 9.99
C ILE A 587 27.96 14.90 9.99
N GLU A 588 28.68 14.90 11.10
CA GLU A 588 29.94 14.14 11.25
C GLU A 588 29.71 12.63 11.07
N SER A 589 28.59 12.10 11.58
CA SER A 589 28.19 10.70 11.41
C SER A 589 28.00 10.33 9.95
N MET A 590 27.33 11.20 9.17
CA MET A 590 27.07 10.96 7.75
C MET A 590 28.35 11.13 6.92
N GLU A 591 29.12 12.19 7.14
CA GLU A 591 30.41 12.44 6.47
C GLU A 591 31.41 11.27 6.73
N PHE A 592 31.45 10.73 7.95
CA PHE A 592 32.24 9.55 8.29
C PHE A 592 31.79 8.28 7.54
N LEU A 593 30.48 8.03 7.47
CA LEU A 593 29.93 6.85 6.77
C LEU A 593 30.16 6.94 5.26
N LEU A 594 29.91 8.11 4.65
CA LEU A 594 30.15 8.34 3.22
C LEU A 594 31.62 8.11 2.85
N GLN A 595 32.58 8.65 3.62
CA GLN A 595 34.01 8.42 3.39
C GLN A 595 34.44 6.94 3.49
N ARG A 596 33.66 6.11 4.19
CA ARG A 596 33.87 4.66 4.26
C ARG A 596 33.19 3.93 3.09
N PHE A 597 31.99 4.35 2.70
CA PHE A 597 31.25 3.79 1.57
C PHE A 597 31.94 4.06 0.23
N GLU A 598 32.60 5.21 0.07
CA GLU A 598 33.49 5.53 -1.08
C GLU A 598 34.62 4.50 -1.30
N ARG A 599 34.92 3.66 -0.31
CA ARG A 599 36.01 2.65 -0.35
C ARG A 599 35.50 1.21 -0.38
N CYS A 600 34.18 1.01 -0.35
CA CYS A 600 33.56 -0.31 -0.19
C CYS A 600 32.37 -0.42 -1.15
N GLU A 601 32.44 -1.32 -2.14
CA GLU A 601 31.36 -1.46 -3.12
C GLU A 601 30.08 -2.00 -2.46
N THR A 602 30.20 -3.00 -1.57
CA THR A 602 29.05 -3.55 -0.82
C THR A 602 29.07 -3.20 0.67
N ASN A 603 27.92 -3.40 1.30
CA ASN A 603 27.71 -3.38 2.74
C ASN A 603 28.48 -4.49 3.46
N ASP A 604 28.65 -5.66 2.83
CA ASP A 604 29.44 -6.74 3.42
C ASP A 604 30.94 -6.40 3.41
N ASP A 605 31.46 -5.78 2.34
CA ASP A 605 32.82 -5.22 2.31
C ASP A 605 33.02 -4.16 3.38
N PHE A 606 32.07 -3.22 3.49
CA PHE A 606 32.09 -2.18 4.52
C PHE A 606 32.14 -2.78 5.93
N LEU A 607 31.24 -3.73 6.22
CA LEU A 607 31.19 -4.39 7.53
C LEU A 607 32.44 -5.24 7.79
N ASN A 608 33.08 -5.82 6.76
CA ASN A 608 34.33 -6.56 6.87
C ASN A 608 35.53 -5.63 7.10
N SER A 609 35.53 -4.42 6.52
CA SER A 609 36.57 -3.40 6.71
C SER A 609 36.66 -2.85 8.14
N MET A 610 35.67 -3.14 8.99
CA MET A 610 35.66 -2.78 10.42
C MET A 610 36.42 -3.78 11.31
N ASN A 611 36.92 -4.89 10.76
CA ASN A 611 37.76 -5.84 11.48
C ASN A 611 39.24 -5.39 11.45
N GLY A 612 39.60 -4.41 12.27
CA GLY A 612 40.96 -3.87 12.41
C GLY A 612 41.20 -3.20 13.76
#